data_AF-A0A3B5KVT9-F1
#
_entry.id   AF-A0A3B5KVT9-F1
#
_cell.length_a   1.000
_cell.length_b   1.000
_cell.length_c   1.000
_cell.angle_alpha   90.00
_cell.angle_beta   90.00
_cell.angle_gamma   90.00
#
_symmetry.space_group_name_H-M   'P 1'
#
loop_
_entity.id
_entity.type
_entity.pdbx_description
1 polymer ?
#
loop_
_entity_poly.entity_id
_entity_poly.type
_entity_poly.pdbx_seq_one_letter_code
_entity_poly.pdbx_strand_id
1 'polypeptide(L)'
;MSTPRCSLPDIVGGEEMRRRRRRKRYALSGLKWHKTDLTWSVHSYPSRSSVSPDQVKGLLAHALKAWSDAAPLNFRQLPGDGEAGGDIRVSFASLLHNDGYPFDGPGGTLAHAFFPGIDEVSGDTHFDDHETWSYGGTNLQ
;
A
#
# COMPACT_ATOMS: atom_id res chain seq x y z
N MET A 1 3.24 -13.05 -18.21
CA MET A 1 3.22 -12.80 -16.75
C MET A 1 1.77 -12.90 -16.33
N SER A 2 1.38 -13.98 -15.65
CA SER A 2 -0.03 -14.31 -15.37
C SER A 2 -0.31 -14.52 -13.87
N THR A 3 0.64 -14.14 -13.02
CA THR A 3 0.53 -14.28 -11.57
C THR A 3 0.23 -12.91 -10.96
N PRO A 4 -0.76 -12.81 -10.06
CA PRO A 4 -1.06 -11.57 -9.36
C PRO A 4 0.17 -10.99 -8.66
N ARG A 5 0.31 -9.66 -8.66
CA ARG A 5 1.51 -8.96 -8.13
C ARG A 5 1.22 -7.52 -7.72
N CYS A 6 2.20 -6.87 -7.09
CA CYS A 6 2.22 -5.41 -6.93
C CYS A 6 2.51 -4.73 -8.29
N SER A 7 1.96 -3.52 -8.51
CA SER A 7 2.22 -2.73 -9.72
C SER A 7 3.55 -1.99 -9.73
N LEU A 8 4.25 -1.89 -8.60
CA LEU A 8 5.52 -1.19 -8.56
C LEU A 8 6.58 -1.92 -9.42
N PRO A 9 7.37 -1.18 -10.21
CA PRO A 9 8.35 -1.79 -11.09
C PRO A 9 9.47 -2.47 -10.28
N ASP A 10 9.84 -3.68 -10.69
CA ASP A 10 10.91 -4.46 -10.05
C ASP A 10 12.30 -3.77 -10.14
N ILE A 11 12.49 -2.90 -11.13
CA ILE A 11 13.74 -2.18 -11.39
C ILE A 11 13.46 -0.68 -11.36
N VAL A 12 13.91 -0.02 -10.30
CA VAL A 12 13.82 1.44 -10.13
C VAL A 12 15.15 2.09 -10.57
N GLY A 13 15.10 3.07 -11.48
CA GLY A 13 16.26 3.84 -11.95
C GLY A 13 16.62 3.64 -13.44
N GLY A 14 17.27 4.66 -14.04
CA GLY A 14 17.70 4.64 -15.45
C GLY A 14 18.88 3.71 -15.75
N GLU A 15 19.27 3.64 -17.02
CA GLU A 15 20.32 2.71 -17.50
C GLU A 15 21.67 2.83 -16.77
N GLU A 16 22.02 4.00 -16.24
CA GLU A 16 23.23 4.21 -15.43
C GLU A 16 23.26 3.37 -14.14
N MET A 17 22.12 3.17 -13.48
CA MET A 17 22.06 2.38 -12.25
C MET A 17 22.21 0.87 -12.53
N ARG A 18 21.97 0.42 -13.77
CA ARG A 18 22.17 -0.97 -14.22
C ARG A 18 23.65 -1.36 -14.30
N ARG A 19 24.58 -0.40 -14.48
CA ARG A 19 26.03 -0.66 -14.64
C ARG A 19 26.77 -0.94 -13.33
N ARG A 20 26.16 -0.70 -12.16
CA ARG A 20 26.81 -0.95 -10.86
C ARG A 20 26.74 -2.44 -10.49
N ARG A 21 27.91 -3.10 -10.46
CA ARG A 21 28.13 -4.56 -10.23
C ARG A 21 27.57 -5.15 -8.92
N ARG A 22 27.09 -4.34 -7.97
CA ARG A 22 26.44 -4.83 -6.75
C ARG A 22 25.13 -4.09 -6.52
N ARG A 23 24.02 -4.71 -6.95
CA ARG A 23 22.66 -4.25 -6.65
C ARG A 23 22.41 -4.42 -5.14
N LYS A 24 22.16 -3.32 -4.43
CA LYS A 24 21.53 -3.42 -3.11
C LYS A 24 20.12 -3.98 -3.32
N ARG A 25 19.67 -4.92 -2.48
CA ARG A 25 18.35 -5.59 -2.60
C ARG A 25 17.18 -4.74 -2.07
N TYR A 26 17.36 -3.43 -1.99
CA TYR A 26 16.37 -2.51 -1.45
C TYR A 26 16.40 -1.19 -2.22
N ALA A 27 15.24 -0.52 -2.32
CA ALA A 27 15.11 0.73 -3.04
C ALA A 27 15.94 1.84 -2.37
N LEU A 28 16.83 2.46 -3.14
CA LEU A 28 17.62 3.64 -2.72
C LEU A 28 16.98 4.92 -3.29
N SER A 29 15.65 5.03 -3.26
CA SER A 29 14.99 6.29 -3.65
C SER A 29 15.51 7.48 -2.83
N GLY A 30 16.08 7.21 -1.64
CA GLY A 30 16.52 8.23 -0.69
C GLY A 30 15.38 8.84 0.10
N LEU A 31 14.14 8.48 -0.27
CA LEU A 31 12.91 8.93 0.33
C LEU A 31 12.65 8.17 1.63
N LYS A 32 12.36 8.89 2.70
CA LYS A 32 12.10 8.35 4.03
C LYS A 32 11.15 9.27 4.79
N TRP A 33 10.48 8.71 5.79
CA TRP A 33 9.80 9.52 6.79
C TRP A 33 10.83 10.31 7.60
N HIS A 34 10.57 11.61 7.77
CA HIS A 34 11.38 12.51 8.62
C HIS A 34 10.91 12.52 10.08
N LYS A 35 9.96 11.65 10.41
CA LYS A 35 9.41 11.41 11.74
C LYS A 35 9.18 9.91 11.93
N THR A 36 9.05 9.49 13.17
CA THR A 36 8.87 8.09 13.56
C THR A 36 7.44 7.78 14.01
N ASP A 37 6.72 8.78 14.53
CA ASP A 37 5.30 8.66 14.87
C ASP A 37 4.46 8.97 13.62
N LEU A 38 3.98 7.92 12.98
CA LEU A 38 3.20 7.95 11.76
C LEU A 38 1.72 7.74 12.05
N THR A 39 0.87 8.47 11.35
CA THR A 39 -0.58 8.30 11.41
C THR A 39 -1.11 7.60 10.18
N TRP A 40 -2.19 6.84 10.34
CA TRP A 40 -2.85 6.19 9.22
C TRP A 40 -4.37 6.23 9.35
N SER A 41 -5.06 6.17 8.22
CA SER A 41 -6.52 6.20 8.12
C SER A 41 -6.99 5.30 6.96
N VAL A 42 -8.27 4.92 7.00
CA VAL A 42 -8.92 4.14 5.94
C VAL A 42 -10.01 4.99 5.31
N HIS A 43 -9.93 5.21 4.01
CA HIS A 43 -10.81 6.10 3.25
C HIS A 43 -11.92 5.36 2.51
N SER A 44 -11.67 4.10 2.13
CA SER A 44 -12.68 3.22 1.56
C SER A 44 -12.39 1.77 1.97
N TYR A 45 -13.35 0.89 1.73
CA TYR A 45 -13.32 -0.52 2.10
C TYR A 45 -13.62 -1.38 0.87
N PRO A 46 -13.18 -2.65 0.84
CA PRO A 46 -13.38 -3.49 -0.32
C PRO A 46 -14.88 -3.75 -0.53
N SER A 47 -15.42 -3.29 -1.65
CA SER A 47 -16.86 -3.31 -1.93
C SER A 47 -17.38 -4.68 -2.38
N ARG A 48 -16.47 -5.50 -2.93
CA ARG A 48 -16.77 -6.82 -3.52
C ARG A 48 -16.42 -8.00 -2.63
N SER A 49 -16.01 -7.72 -1.39
CA SER A 49 -15.43 -8.70 -0.48
C SER A 49 -16.26 -8.85 0.79
N SER A 50 -16.15 -10.01 1.45
CA SER A 50 -16.80 -10.26 2.74
C SER A 50 -16.01 -9.74 3.94
N VAL A 51 -14.88 -9.08 3.72
CA VAL A 51 -14.01 -8.55 4.78
C VAL A 51 -14.63 -7.28 5.34
N SER A 52 -14.98 -7.29 6.63
CA SER A 52 -15.62 -6.13 7.28
C SER A 52 -14.63 -4.98 7.49
N PRO A 53 -15.12 -3.73 7.66
CA PRO A 53 -14.29 -2.58 8.00
C PRO A 53 -13.38 -2.82 9.22
N ASP A 54 -13.90 -3.45 10.27
CA ASP A 54 -13.12 -3.76 11.47
C ASP A 54 -12.03 -4.80 11.19
N GLN A 55 -12.31 -5.78 10.34
CA GLN A 55 -11.29 -6.74 9.88
C GLN A 55 -10.20 -6.03 9.08
N VAL A 56 -10.55 -5.14 8.14
CA VAL A 56 -9.58 -4.33 7.39
C VAL A 56 -8.69 -3.52 8.34
N LYS A 57 -9.27 -2.80 9.30
CA LYS A 57 -8.52 -2.03 10.31
C LYS A 57 -7.59 -2.92 11.13
N GLY A 58 -8.08 -4.07 11.60
CA GLY A 58 -7.28 -5.03 12.35
C GLY A 58 -6.12 -5.61 11.55
N LEU A 59 -6.33 -5.93 10.27
CA LEU A 59 -5.31 -6.44 9.36
C LEU A 59 -4.25 -5.38 9.04
N LEU A 60 -4.66 -4.14 8.79
CA LEU A 60 -3.74 -3.02 8.57
C LEU A 60 -2.91 -2.74 9.83
N ALA A 61 -3.53 -2.71 11.01
CA ALA A 61 -2.82 -2.57 12.26
C ALA A 61 -1.78 -3.68 12.46
N HIS A 62 -2.13 -4.93 12.14
CA HIS A 62 -1.21 -6.06 12.20
C HIS A 62 -0.07 -5.96 11.16
N ALA A 63 -0.36 -5.52 9.94
CA ALA A 63 0.64 -5.32 8.90
C ALA A 63 1.64 -4.20 9.27
N LEU A 64 1.14 -3.08 9.79
CA LEU A 64 1.99 -1.97 10.27
C LEU A 64 2.81 -2.37 11.50
N LYS A 65 2.26 -3.22 12.38
CA LYS A 65 2.97 -3.75 13.54
C LYS A 65 4.25 -4.49 13.15
N ALA A 66 4.24 -5.24 12.04
CA ALA A 66 5.43 -5.94 11.55
C ALA A 66 6.61 -4.99 11.27
N TRP A 67 6.33 -3.75 10.85
CA TRP A 67 7.35 -2.71 10.65
C TRP A 67 7.80 -2.06 11.96
N SER A 68 6.87 -1.77 12.88
CA SER A 68 7.23 -1.21 14.20
C SER A 68 8.02 -2.18 15.08
N ASP A 69 7.86 -3.49 14.85
CA ASP A 69 8.62 -4.51 15.58
C ASP A 69 10.10 -4.56 15.14
N ALA A 70 10.42 -4.07 13.94
CA ALA A 70 11.75 -4.13 13.34
C ALA A 70 12.46 -2.77 13.24
N ALA A 71 11.74 -1.66 13.41
CA ALA A 71 12.24 -0.31 13.28
C ALA A 71 11.58 0.63 14.30
N PRO A 72 12.21 1.75 14.68
CA PRO A 72 11.63 2.72 15.61
C PRO A 72 10.54 3.55 14.91
N LEU A 73 9.47 2.90 14.47
CA LEU A 73 8.28 3.50 13.88
C LEU A 73 7.09 3.18 14.78
N ASN A 74 6.27 4.18 15.08
CA ASN A 74 5.01 4.01 15.78
C ASN A 74 3.88 4.36 14.82
N PHE A 75 2.85 3.53 14.77
CA PHE A 75 1.69 3.77 13.90
C PHE A 75 0.45 4.01 14.74
N ARG A 76 -0.23 5.14 14.51
CA ARG A 76 -1.47 5.50 15.20
C ARG A 76 -2.60 5.70 14.20
N GLN A 77 -3.66 4.91 14.37
CA GLN A 77 -4.87 5.11 13.58
C GLN A 77 -5.55 6.42 13.97
N LEU A 78 -6.00 7.19 12.98
CA LEU A 78 -6.83 8.37 13.20
C LEU A 78 -8.32 7.99 13.27
N PRO A 79 -9.11 8.65 14.15
CA PRO A 79 -10.54 8.45 14.21
C PRO A 79 -11.23 9.11 13.00
N GLY A 80 -12.36 8.54 12.55
CA GLY A 80 -13.15 9.07 11.44
C GLY A 80 -12.69 8.52 10.09
N ASP A 81 -13.33 7.45 9.64
CA ASP A 81 -13.06 6.88 8.31
C ASP A 81 -13.43 7.90 7.21
N GLY A 82 -12.80 7.82 6.04
CA GLY A 82 -13.17 8.61 4.85
C GLY A 82 -12.69 10.07 4.86
N GLU A 83 -12.72 10.77 6.00
CA GLU A 83 -12.40 12.20 6.09
C GLU A 83 -11.11 12.51 6.86
N ALA A 84 -10.61 11.58 7.68
CA ALA A 84 -9.35 11.80 8.37
C ALA A 84 -8.18 11.72 7.39
N GLY A 85 -7.33 12.76 7.35
CA GLY A 85 -6.02 12.69 6.70
C GLY A 85 -5.10 11.67 7.39
N GLY A 86 -3.81 11.71 7.09
CA GLY A 86 -2.83 10.82 7.71
C GLY A 86 -1.54 10.79 6.90
N ASP A 87 -0.48 10.22 7.47
CA ASP A 87 0.76 9.96 6.73
C ASP A 87 0.60 8.79 5.76
N ILE A 88 -0.29 7.85 6.07
CA ILE A 88 -0.62 6.68 5.25
C ILE A 88 -2.14 6.62 5.12
N ARG A 89 -2.66 7.05 3.97
CA ARG A 89 -4.09 6.91 3.67
C ARG A 89 -4.30 5.63 2.87
N VAL A 90 -5.14 4.76 3.40
CA VAL A 90 -5.48 3.49 2.75
C VAL A 90 -6.81 3.61 2.03
N SER A 91 -6.84 3.26 0.75
CA SER A 91 -8.06 3.20 -0.05
C SER A 91 -8.12 1.94 -0.91
N PHE A 92 -9.34 1.52 -1.20
CA PHE A 92 -9.71 0.53 -2.19
C PHE A 92 -10.28 1.28 -3.39
N ALA A 93 -9.68 1.11 -4.56
CA ALA A 93 -10.01 1.84 -5.78
C ALA A 93 -10.05 0.89 -6.97
N SER A 94 -10.82 1.21 -8.00
CA SER A 94 -10.92 0.40 -9.23
C SER A 94 -10.35 1.16 -10.42
N LEU A 95 -9.66 0.44 -11.31
CA LEU A 95 -9.21 0.95 -12.61
C LEU A 95 -8.48 2.30 -12.47
N LEU A 96 -8.88 3.32 -13.24
CA LEU A 96 -8.32 4.67 -13.15
C LEU A 96 -8.84 5.38 -11.89
N HIS A 97 -7.92 5.75 -10.99
CA HIS A 97 -8.23 6.33 -9.68
C HIS A 97 -7.40 7.57 -9.33
N ASN A 98 -7.28 8.49 -10.31
CA ASN A 98 -6.78 9.87 -10.14
C ASN A 98 -5.33 10.04 -9.66
N ASP A 99 -4.49 9.01 -9.72
CA ASP A 99 -3.08 9.08 -9.37
C ASP A 99 -2.12 8.79 -10.54
N GLY A 100 -2.67 8.50 -11.72
CA GLY A 100 -1.92 8.18 -12.94
C GLY A 100 -1.46 6.72 -13.05
N TYR A 101 -1.79 5.86 -12.08
CA TYR A 101 -1.42 4.45 -12.05
C TYR A 101 -2.67 3.56 -12.01
N PRO A 102 -3.37 3.34 -13.15
CA PRO A 102 -4.61 2.59 -13.14
C PRO A 102 -4.40 1.11 -12.78
N PHE A 103 -5.37 0.52 -12.08
CA PHE A 103 -5.48 -0.93 -11.93
C PHE A 103 -6.03 -1.60 -13.20
N ASP A 104 -5.84 -2.91 -13.31
CA ASP A 104 -6.16 -3.74 -14.48
C ASP A 104 -7.34 -4.71 -14.25
N GLY A 105 -7.88 -4.76 -13.03
CA GLY A 105 -8.95 -5.67 -12.66
C GLY A 105 -8.45 -7.03 -12.15
N PRO A 106 -9.34 -8.04 -12.07
CA PRO A 106 -9.06 -9.26 -11.31
C PRO A 106 -7.84 -10.05 -11.78
N GLY A 107 -7.02 -10.52 -10.84
CA GLY A 107 -5.91 -11.45 -11.04
C GLY A 107 -4.61 -10.82 -11.55
N GLY A 108 -4.56 -9.49 -11.69
CA GLY A 108 -3.41 -8.74 -12.19
C GLY A 108 -2.67 -7.99 -11.08
N THR A 109 -2.89 -6.68 -11.03
CA THR A 109 -2.32 -5.78 -10.05
C THR A 109 -3.16 -5.76 -8.78
N LEU A 110 -2.55 -6.13 -7.65
CA LEU A 110 -3.27 -6.19 -6.38
C LEU A 110 -3.30 -4.84 -5.64
N ALA A 111 -2.19 -4.09 -5.68
CA ALA A 111 -2.01 -2.87 -4.90
C ALA A 111 -0.74 -2.10 -5.32
N HIS A 112 -0.70 -0.81 -4.99
CA HIS A 112 0.53 0.00 -4.89
C HIS A 112 0.51 0.93 -3.69
N ALA A 113 1.69 1.46 -3.38
CA ALA A 113 1.84 2.56 -2.44
C ALA A 113 2.87 3.57 -2.96
N PHE A 114 2.70 4.83 -2.58
CA PHE A 114 3.67 5.88 -2.85
C PHE A 114 4.78 5.91 -1.81
N PHE A 115 5.95 6.38 -2.20
CA PHE A 115 7.07 6.53 -1.27
C PHE A 115 6.75 7.55 -0.16
N PRO A 116 7.43 7.47 0.99
CA PRO A 116 7.43 8.54 1.99
C PRO A 116 7.86 9.88 1.38
N GLY A 117 7.30 10.99 1.85
CA GLY A 117 7.56 12.30 1.26
C GLY A 117 6.77 13.41 1.95
N ILE A 118 6.77 14.60 1.34
CA ILE A 118 6.04 15.78 1.82
C ILE A 118 4.83 16.12 0.94
N ASP A 119 4.72 15.48 -0.21
CA ASP A 119 3.62 15.70 -1.15
C ASP A 119 2.35 15.01 -0.64
N GLU A 120 1.18 15.50 -1.03
CA GLU A 120 -0.10 15.02 -0.50
C GLU A 120 -0.33 13.52 -0.67
N VAL A 121 0.16 12.92 -1.75
CA VAL A 121 -0.01 11.48 -2.04
C VAL A 121 1.06 10.60 -1.39
N SER A 122 2.04 11.19 -0.70
CA SER A 122 3.16 10.45 -0.12
C SER A 122 2.67 9.46 0.92
N GLY A 123 3.09 8.19 0.80
CA GLY A 123 2.67 7.13 1.71
C GLY A 123 1.27 6.57 1.47
N ASP A 124 0.46 7.19 0.60
CA ASP A 124 -0.84 6.64 0.24
C ASP A 124 -0.70 5.23 -0.32
N THR A 125 -1.62 4.36 0.08
CA THR A 125 -1.62 2.94 -0.24
C THR A 125 -2.98 2.56 -0.82
N HIS A 126 -2.97 2.09 -2.06
CA HIS A 126 -4.17 1.75 -2.82
C HIS A 126 -4.22 0.25 -3.08
N PHE A 127 -5.37 -0.36 -2.82
CA PHE A 127 -5.69 -1.74 -3.14
C PHE A 127 -6.71 -1.79 -4.30
N ASP A 128 -6.58 -2.76 -5.21
CA ASP A 128 -7.57 -2.92 -6.28
C ASP A 128 -8.89 -3.45 -5.71
N ASP A 129 -9.96 -2.68 -5.85
CA ASP A 129 -11.31 -3.02 -5.40
C ASP A 129 -12.03 -3.99 -6.36
N HIS A 130 -11.43 -4.29 -7.51
CA HIS A 130 -11.87 -5.39 -8.36
C HIS A 130 -11.44 -6.77 -7.86
N GLU A 131 -10.49 -6.83 -6.93
CA GLU A 131 -10.11 -8.09 -6.31
C GLU A 131 -11.12 -8.57 -5.26
N THR A 132 -11.21 -9.88 -5.08
CA THR A 132 -11.99 -10.48 -4.00
C THR A 132 -11.09 -10.72 -2.80
N TRP A 133 -10.93 -9.68 -1.97
CA TRP A 133 -10.16 -9.74 -0.74
C TRP A 133 -10.75 -10.74 0.24
N SER A 134 -9.90 -11.53 0.87
CA SER A 134 -10.30 -12.53 1.86
C SER A 134 -9.27 -12.62 2.98
N TYR A 135 -9.70 -13.15 4.13
CA TYR A 135 -8.85 -13.40 5.27
C TYR A 135 -9.25 -14.72 5.93
N GLY A 136 -8.28 -15.53 6.37
CA GLY A 136 -8.54 -16.83 6.99
C GLY A 136 -8.80 -17.99 6.00
N GLY A 137 -8.54 -17.80 4.70
CA GLY A 137 -8.58 -18.86 3.70
C GLY A 137 -9.96 -19.25 3.18
N THR A 138 -11.02 -18.54 3.59
CA THR A 138 -12.35 -18.69 2.98
C THR A 138 -12.42 -17.83 1.71
N ASN A 139 -11.83 -18.33 0.62
CA ASN A 139 -12.25 -18.12 -0.78
C ASN A 139 -11.25 -18.83 -1.71
N LEU A 140 -11.46 -20.13 -1.90
CA LEU A 140 -11.12 -20.81 -3.14
C LEU A 140 -12.41 -20.93 -3.94
N GLN A 141 -12.68 -19.97 -4.83
CA GLN A 141 -13.54 -20.17 -5.99
C GLN A 141 -12.92 -19.47 -7.19
#